data_AF-A0A520CDS2-F1
#
_entry.id   AF-A0A520CDS2-F1
#
_cell.length_a   1.000
_cell.length_b   1.000
_cell.length_c   1.000
_cell.angle_alpha   90.00
_cell.angle_beta   90.00
_cell.angle_gamma   90.00
#
_symmetry.space_group_name_H-M   'P 1'
#
loop_
_entity.id
_entity.type
_entity.pdbx_description
1 polymer ?
#
loop_
_entity_poly.entity_id
_entity_poly.type
_entity_poly.pdbx_seq_one_letter_code
_entity_poly.pdbx_strand_id
1 'polypeptide(L)' 'IYLESNTILKPAINLYHKLGFEKIAGKPTPYTRCNIQMELVVS' A
#
# COMPACT_ATOMS: atom_id res chain seq x y z
N ILE A 1 -7.75 0.88 -7.78
CA ILE A 1 -7.47 -0.37 -7.03
C ILE A 1 -6.81 0.01 -5.71
N TYR A 2 -7.17 -0.63 -4.60
CA TYR A 2 -6.66 -0.32 -3.27
C TYR A 2 -6.02 -1.55 -2.62
N LEU A 3 -4.92 -1.36 -1.89
CA LEU A 3 -4.28 -2.41 -1.09
C LEU A 3 -3.74 -1.89 0.24
N GLU A 4 -3.71 -2.79 1.23
CA GLU A 4 -3.04 -2.57 2.51
C GLU A 4 -1.83 -3.50 2.58
N SER A 5 -0.73 -3.03 3.15
CA SER A 5 0.48 -3.82 3.30
C SER A 5 1.26 -3.46 4.57
N ASN A 6 2.44 -4.05 4.73
CA ASN A 6 3.34 -3.80 5.84
C ASN A 6 4.68 -3.25 5.35
N THR A 7 5.15 -2.14 5.93
CA THR A 7 6.43 -1.47 5.62
C THR A 7 7.67 -2.34 5.78
N ILE A 8 7.60 -3.42 6.56
CA ILE A 8 8.67 -4.43 6.69
C ILE A 8 8.87 -5.18 5.36
N LEU A 9 7.82 -5.35 4.57
CA LEU A 9 7.84 -6.01 3.26
C LEU A 9 8.35 -5.07 2.16
N LYS A 10 9.54 -4.51 2.34
CA LYS A 10 10.24 -3.65 1.36
C LYS A 10 10.21 -4.19 -0.08
N PRO A 11 10.46 -5.49 -0.37
CA PRO A 11 10.39 -5.99 -1.74
C PRO A 11 8.98 -5.87 -2.35
N ALA A 12 7.93 -6.11 -1.57
CA ALA A 12 6.55 -5.96 -2.04
C ALA A 12 6.19 -4.50 -2.31
N ILE A 13 6.60 -3.58 -1.44
CA ILE A 13 6.35 -2.14 -1.62
C ILE A 13 7.04 -1.60 -2.86
N ASN A 14 8.29 -1.99 -3.09
CA ASN A 14 9.02 -1.62 -4.29
C ASN A 14 8.34 -2.16 -5.57
N LEU A 15 7.77 -3.37 -5.51
CA LEU A 15 6.97 -3.91 -6.60
C LEU A 15 5.72 -3.05 -6.85
N TYR A 16 4.98 -2.70 -5.80
CA TYR A 16 3.78 -1.88 -5.93
C TYR A 16 4.11 -0.50 -6.52
N HIS A 17 5.18 0.15 -6.09
CA HIS A 17 5.64 1.40 -6.71
C HIS A 17 5.94 1.24 -8.21
N LYS A 18 6.62 0.16 -8.61
CA LYS A 18 6.90 -0.12 -10.04
C LYS A 18 5.64 -0.38 -10.85
N LEU A 19 4.59 -0.90 -10.21
CA LEU A 19 3.29 -1.12 -10.83
C LEU A 19 2.41 0.15 -10.87
N GLY A 20 2.92 1.29 -10.39
CA GLY A 20 2.20 2.56 -10.39
C GLY A 20 1.31 2.79 -9.18
N PHE A 21 1.45 1.98 -8.12
CA PHE A 21 0.76 2.25 -6.86
C PHE A 21 1.42 3.40 -6.12
N GLU A 22 0.59 4.30 -5.60
CA GLU A 22 1.01 5.44 -4.79
C GLU A 22 0.58 5.24 -3.34
N LYS A 23 1.41 5.75 -2.42
CA LYS A 23 1.10 5.70 -0.99
C LYS A 23 0.03 6.74 -0.68
N ILE A 24 -1.01 6.31 0.03
CA ILE A 24 -2.07 7.22 0.50
C ILE A 24 -2.01 7.42 2.00
N ALA A 25 -2.59 8.55 2.45
CA ALA A 25 -2.77 8.80 3.87
C ALA A 25 -3.74 7.76 4.45
N GLY A 26 -3.25 7.02 5.44
CA GLY A 26 -3.91 5.84 5.95
C GLY A 26 -5.25 6.13 6.62
N LYS A 27 -6.35 5.51 6.16
CA LYS A 27 -7.56 5.36 6.97
C LYS A 27 -7.28 4.41 8.14
N PRO A 28 -7.93 4.58 9.31
CA PRO A 28 -7.77 3.63 10.41
C PRO A 28 -8.13 2.22 9.95
N THR A 29 -7.14 1.32 9.96
CA THR A 29 -7.32 -0.08 9.63
C THR A 29 -7.53 -0.88 10.92
N PRO A 30 -8.49 -1.82 10.98
CA PRO A 30 -8.67 -2.69 12.13
C PRO A 30 -7.53 -3.73 12.25
N TYR A 31 -6.67 -3.83 11.23
CA TYR A 31 -5.55 -4.77 11.21
C TYR A 31 -4.26 -4.13 11.73
N THR A 32 -3.82 -4.56 12.91
CA THR A 32 -2.58 -4.09 13.56
C THR A 32 -1.31 -4.35 12.75
N ARG A 33 -1.35 -5.30 11.80
CA ARG A 33 -0.21 -5.63 10.93
C ARG A 33 -0.14 -4.76 9.67
N CYS A 34 -1.18 -4.01 9.35
CA CYS A 34 -1.20 -3.12 8.19
C CYS A 34 -0.77 -1.72 8.63
N ASN A 35 0.33 -1.21 8.09
CA ASN A 35 0.86 0.12 8.43
C ASN A 35 1.19 0.98 7.20
N ILE A 36 0.81 0.51 6.01
CA ILE A 36 0.82 1.29 4.78
C ILE A 36 -0.40 0.96 3.94
N GLN A 37 -0.94 1.98 3.28
CA GLN A 37 -2.03 1.86 2.32
C GLN A 37 -1.54 2.45 1.01
N MET A 38 -1.88 1.77 -0.08
CA MET A 38 -1.50 2.21 -1.42
C MET A 38 -2.68 2.05 -2.38
N GLU A 39 -2.75 2.92 -3.37
CA GLU A 39 -3.76 2.86 -4.41
C GLU A 39 -3.13 2.95 -5.80
N LEU A 40 -3.76 2.29 -6.75
CA LEU A 40 -3.47 2.41 -8.18
C LEU A 40 -4.70 3.00 -8.84
N VAL A 41 -4.57 4.22 -9.37
CA VAL A 41 -5.62 4.84 -10.18
C VAL A 41 -5.60 4.17 -11.54
N VAL A 42 -6.68 3.48 -11.87
CA VAL A 42 -6.89 2.89 -13.20
C VAL A 42 -7.92 3.79 -13.89
N SER A 43 -7.50 4.43 -14.97
CA SER A 43 -8.31 5.29 -15.83
C SER A 43 -9.05 4.49 -16.90
#